data_AF-A0A919TPR5-F1
#
_entry.id   AF-A0A919TPR5-F1
#
_cell.length_a   1.000
_cell.length_b   1.000
_cell.length_c   1.000
_cell.angle_alpha   90.00
_cell.angle_beta   90.00
_cell.angle_gamma   90.00
#
_symmetry.space_group_name_H-M   'P 1'
#
loop_
_entity.id
_entity.type
_entity.pdbx_description
1 polymer ?
#
loop_
_entity_poly.entity_id
_entity_poly.type
_entity_poly.pdbx_seq_one_letter_code
_entity_poly.pdbx_strand_id
1 'polypeptide(L)'
;MIELVETLARRGMDDILEKTSVGRDIARRNREEGREEGHADSMVLLLRLNYGDIDDLQELAHKLVATNHEQHLKWVTDRVPLEQLRSV
;
A
#
# COMPACT_ATOMS: atom_id res chain seq x y z
N MET A 1 9.05 10.32 -7.58
CA MET A 1 8.75 9.74 -6.25
C MET A 1 7.47 10.42 -5.73
N ILE A 2 6.33 10.11 -6.37
CA ILE A 2 4.98 10.68 -6.09
C ILE A 2 3.88 9.65 -6.48
N GLU A 3 4.19 8.36 -6.67
CA GLU A 3 3.21 7.46 -7.31
C GLU A 3 2.05 7.02 -6.41
N LEU A 4 2.31 6.75 -5.13
CA LEU A 4 1.26 6.33 -4.21
C LEU A 4 0.24 7.45 -3.94
N VAL A 5 0.72 8.66 -3.65
CA VAL A 5 -0.15 9.82 -3.36
C VAL A 5 -0.97 10.17 -4.59
N GLU A 6 -0.37 10.20 -5.78
CA GLU A 6 -1.12 10.43 -7.02
C GLU A 6 -2.13 9.31 -7.31
N THR A 7 -1.77 8.05 -7.04
CA THR A 7 -2.68 6.91 -7.27
C THR A 7 -3.88 6.94 -6.33
N LEU A 8 -3.65 7.26 -5.05
CA LEU A 8 -4.71 7.43 -4.06
C LEU A 8 -5.57 8.67 -4.37
N ALA A 9 -4.95 9.79 -4.76
CA ALA A 9 -5.65 11.00 -5.17
C ALA A 9 -6.53 10.78 -6.41
N ARG A 10 -6.04 10.05 -7.42
CA ARG A 10 -6.83 9.67 -8.61
C ARG A 10 -8.08 8.85 -8.26
N ARG A 11 -8.13 8.24 -7.07
CA ARG A 11 -9.27 7.45 -6.58
C ARG A 11 -10.10 8.14 -5.50
N GLY A 12 -9.82 9.41 -5.19
CA GLY A 12 -10.51 10.14 -4.11
C GLY A 12 -10.17 9.61 -2.72
N MET A 13 -8.99 9.00 -2.57
CA MET A 13 -8.44 8.49 -1.32
C MET A 13 -7.22 9.31 -0.85
N ASP A 14 -6.97 10.46 -1.48
CA ASP A 14 -6.00 11.49 -1.07
C ASP A 14 -6.14 11.86 0.41
N ASP A 15 -7.39 11.92 0.86
CA ASP A 15 -7.76 12.22 2.22
C ASP A 15 -7.19 11.24 3.26
N ILE A 16 -6.89 9.99 2.91
CA ILE A 16 -6.51 8.97 3.90
C ILE A 16 -5.07 9.20 4.39
N LEU A 17 -4.16 9.55 3.48
CA LEU A 17 -2.78 9.83 3.85
C LEU A 17 -2.65 11.16 4.60
N GLU A 18 -3.40 12.19 4.22
CA GLU A 18 -3.26 13.51 4.84
C GLU A 18 -4.12 13.69 6.11
N LYS A 19 -5.28 13.03 6.22
CA LYS A 19 -6.18 13.20 7.39
C LYS A 19 -5.83 12.29 8.56
N THR A 20 -5.26 11.11 8.33
CA THR A 20 -4.93 10.18 9.42
C THR A 20 -3.50 10.34 9.90
N SER A 21 -3.28 10.21 11.22
CA SER A 21 -1.92 10.19 11.80
C SER A 21 -1.08 9.07 11.20
N VAL A 22 -1.70 7.90 10.99
CA VAL A 22 -1.09 6.72 10.36
C VAL A 22 -0.68 7.01 8.92
N GLY A 23 -1.56 7.61 8.13
CA GLY A 23 -1.28 7.99 6.75
C GLY A 23 -0.13 9.00 6.60
N ARG A 24 -0.07 9.99 7.50
CA ARG A 24 1.01 10.99 7.50
C ARG A 24 2.34 10.38 7.90
N ASP A 25 2.34 9.45 8.86
CA ASP A 25 3.55 8.72 9.24
C ASP A 25 4.05 7.81 8.11
N ILE A 26 3.16 7.19 7.34
CA ILE A 26 3.52 6.39 6.17
C ILE A 26 4.07 7.29 5.05
N ALA A 27 3.45 8.44 4.80
CA ALA A 27 3.95 9.41 3.83
C ALA A 27 5.34 9.98 4.23
N ARG A 28 5.60 10.12 5.53
CA ARG A 28 6.89 10.52 6.08
C ARG A 28 7.93 9.40 5.95
N ARG A 29 7.61 8.17 6.37
CA ARG A 29 8.51 7.00 6.25
C ARG A 29 8.87 6.67 4.81
N ASN A 30 7.94 6.82 3.87
CA ASN A 30 8.23 6.77 2.42
C ASN A 30 9.32 7.75 1.96
N ARG A 31 9.45 8.92 2.60
CA ARG A 31 10.51 9.88 2.27
C ARG A 31 11.80 9.62 3.04
N GLU A 32 11.72 9.06 4.24
CA GLU A 32 12.84 8.98 5.21
C GLU A 32 13.53 7.61 5.24
N GLU A 33 12.79 6.51 5.15
CA GLU A 33 13.29 5.14 5.41
C GLU A 33 13.73 4.39 4.13
N GLY A 34 13.67 5.05 2.97
CA GLY A 34 14.01 4.43 1.70
C GLY A 34 12.81 3.77 1.02
N ARG A 35 12.97 3.45 -0.28
CA ARG A 35 11.83 3.09 -1.14
C ARG A 35 11.11 1.83 -0.67
N GLU A 36 11.82 0.80 -0.23
CA GLU A 36 11.21 -0.51 0.01
C GLU A 36 10.35 -0.57 1.28
N GLU A 37 10.87 -0.09 2.41
CA GLU A 37 10.17 -0.10 3.71
C GLU A 37 8.95 0.84 3.70
N GLY A 38 9.09 2.02 3.10
CA GLY A 38 7.97 2.92 2.88
C GLY A 38 6.87 2.33 1.97
N HIS A 39 7.28 1.65 0.90
CA HIS A 39 6.34 0.98 0.00
C HIS A 39 5.61 -0.18 0.71
N ALA A 40 6.30 -0.92 1.58
CA ALA A 40 5.70 -2.00 2.37
C ALA A 40 4.64 -1.45 3.33
N ASP A 41 4.95 -0.41 4.10
CA ASP A 41 4.00 0.23 5.02
C ASP A 41 2.76 0.80 4.29
N SER A 42 2.96 1.31 3.08
CA SER A 42 1.88 1.78 2.21
C SER A 42 1.00 0.65 1.71
N MET A 43 1.63 -0.46 1.33
CA MET A 43 0.93 -1.66 0.87
C MET A 43 0.13 -2.30 2.02
N VAL A 44 0.69 -2.33 3.24
CA VAL A 44 0.01 -2.73 4.48
C VAL A 44 -1.29 -1.93 4.64
N LEU A 45 -1.21 -0.60 4.59
CA LEU A 45 -2.39 0.26 4.75
C LEU A 45 -3.44 -0.04 3.67
N LEU A 46 -3.02 -0.16 2.41
CA LEU A 46 -3.90 -0.43 1.28
C LEU A 46 -4.59 -1.80 1.39
N LEU A 47 -3.87 -2.83 1.81
CA LEU A 47 -4.42 -4.15 2.07
C LEU A 47 -5.47 -4.08 3.17
N ARG A 48 -5.16 -3.39 4.28
CA ARG A 48 -6.09 -3.23 5.40
C ARG A 48 -7.38 -2.51 5.02
N LEU A 49 -7.28 -1.47 4.20
CA LEU A 49 -8.44 -0.69 3.75
C LEU A 49 -9.35 -1.47 2.79
N ASN A 50 -8.78 -2.34 1.95
CA ASN A 50 -9.55 -3.07 0.94
C ASN A 50 -10.03 -4.44 1.40
N TYR A 51 -9.30 -5.09 2.32
CA TYR A 51 -9.55 -6.48 2.72
C TYR A 51 -9.72 -6.69 4.23
N GLY A 52 -9.51 -5.64 5.05
CA GLY A 52 -9.57 -5.74 6.51
C GLY A 52 -8.27 -6.24 7.14
N ASP A 53 -8.31 -6.58 8.42
CA ASP A 53 -7.20 -7.25 9.09
C ASP A 53 -7.12 -8.71 8.62
N ILE A 54 -6.03 -9.04 7.94
CA ILE A 54 -5.68 -10.40 7.56
C ILE A 54 -4.37 -10.78 8.26
N ASP A 55 -4.21 -12.06 8.60
CA ASP A 55 -3.12 -12.51 9.47
C ASP A 55 -1.73 -12.29 8.87
N ASP A 56 -1.62 -12.34 7.53
CA ASP A 56 -0.38 -12.26 6.76
C ASP A 56 -0.12 -10.87 6.15
N LEU A 57 -0.79 -9.83 6.66
CA LEU A 57 -0.81 -8.51 6.02
C LEU A 57 0.60 -7.90 5.85
N GLN A 58 1.48 -8.05 6.84
CA GLN A 58 2.87 -7.57 6.77
C GLN A 58 3.69 -8.37 5.75
N GLU A 59 3.61 -9.70 5.79
CA GLU A 59 4.36 -10.59 4.89
C GLU A 59 3.92 -10.41 3.44
N LEU A 60 2.60 -10.35 3.20
CA LEU A 60 2.03 -10.13 1.88
C LEU A 60 2.46 -8.76 1.33
N ALA A 61 2.43 -7.71 2.14
CA ALA A 61 2.87 -6.38 1.72
C ALA A 61 4.33 -6.39 1.23
N HIS A 62 5.24 -7.00 2.00
CA HIS A 62 6.65 -7.14 1.62
C HIS A 62 6.81 -7.94 0.32
N LYS A 63 6.09 -9.05 0.18
CA LYS A 63 6.14 -9.89 -1.03
C LYS A 63 5.68 -9.13 -2.28
N LEU A 64 4.59 -8.38 -2.18
CA LEU A 64 4.04 -7.60 -3.29
C LEU A 64 4.97 -6.45 -3.71
N VAL A 65 5.64 -5.82 -2.74
CA VAL A 65 6.60 -4.73 -3.01
C VAL A 65 7.87 -5.26 -3.67
N ALA A 66 8.43 -6.35 -3.14
CA ALA A 66 9.69 -6.91 -3.62
C ALA A 66 9.62 -7.43 -5.07
N THR A 67 8.45 -7.92 -5.49
CA THR A 67 8.25 -8.52 -6.81
C THR A 67 7.91 -7.49 -7.89
N ASN A 68 6.87 -6.69 -7.68
CA ASN A 68 6.45 -5.62 -8.59
C ASN A 68 5.49 -4.64 -7.91
N HIS A 69 6.06 -3.66 -7.20
CA HIS A 69 5.28 -2.71 -6.41
C HIS A 69 4.15 -2.02 -7.19
N GLU A 70 4.44 -1.43 -8.35
CA GLU A 70 3.46 -0.64 -9.13
C GLU A 70 2.27 -1.49 -9.62
N GLN A 71 2.55 -2.69 -10.13
CA GLN A 71 1.51 -3.60 -10.61
C GLN A 71 0.63 -4.08 -9.45
N HIS A 72 1.23 -4.46 -8.32
CA HIS A 72 0.49 -4.96 -7.18
C HIS A 72 -0.27 -3.87 -6.44
N LEU A 73 0.24 -2.64 -6.46
CA LEU A 73 -0.50 -1.46 -6.00
C LEU A 73 -1.82 -1.34 -6.78
N LYS A 74 -1.75 -1.45 -8.11
CA LYS A 74 -2.95 -1.45 -8.95
C LYS A 74 -3.89 -2.61 -8.61
N TRP A 75 -3.37 -3.83 -8.44
CA TRP A 75 -4.20 -5.00 -8.11
C TRP A 75 -4.94 -4.88 -6.78
N VAL A 76 -4.24 -4.47 -5.72
CA VAL A 76 -4.84 -4.23 -4.40
C VAL A 76 -5.90 -3.14 -4.49
N THR A 77 -5.63 -2.08 -5.23
CA THR A 77 -6.57 -0.97 -5.38
C THR A 77 -7.75 -1.30 -6.32
N ASP A 78 -7.57 -2.23 -7.26
CA ASP A 78 -8.62 -2.81 -8.10
C ASP A 78 -9.41 -3.91 -7.36
N ARG A 79 -9.05 -4.20 -6.09
CA ARG A 79 -9.67 -5.24 -5.25
C ARG A 79 -9.61 -6.63 -5.86
N VAL A 80 -8.50 -6.96 -6.51
CA VAL A 80 -8.19 -8.33 -6.95
C VAL A 80 -8.33 -9.30 -5.76
N PRO A 81 -8.89 -10.51 -5.90
CA PRO A 81 -9.07 -11.44 -4.78
C PRO A 81 -7.77 -11.73 -4.02
N LEU A 82 -7.84 -11.84 -2.68
CA LEU A 82 -6.68 -12.10 -1.81
C LEU A 82 -5.89 -13.35 -2.23
N GLU A 83 -6.58 -14.40 -2.68
CA GLU A 83 -5.97 -15.63 -3.16
C GLU A 83 -5.03 -15.38 -4.35
N GLN A 84 -5.42 -14.47 -5.25
CA GLN A 84 -4.58 -14.08 -6.38
C GLN A 84 -3.39 -13.23 -5.92
N LEU A 85 -3.60 -12.31 -4.98
CA LEU A 85 -2.51 -11.54 -4.38
C LEU A 85 -1.47 -12.43 -3.66
N ARG A 86 -1.91 -13.50 -3.00
CA ARG A 86 -1.03 -14.46 -2.31
C ARG A 86 -0.25 -15.34 -3.29
N SER A 87 -0.73 -15.48 -4.52
CA SER A 87 -0.11 -16.31 -5.56
C SER A 87 1.04 -15.63 -6.32
N VAL A 88 1.31 -14.35 -6.02
CA VAL A 88 2.42 -13.55 -6.56
C VAL A 88 3.78 -14.18 -6.26
#